data_AF-A0A3D4GX99-F1
#
_entry.id   AF-A0A3D4GX99-F1
#
_cell.length_a   1.000
_cell.length_b   1.000
_cell.length_c   1.000
_cell.angle_alpha   90.00
_cell.angle_beta   90.00
_cell.angle_gamma   90.00
#
_symmetry.space_group_name_H-M   'P 1'
#
loop_
_entity.id
_entity.type
_entity.pdbx_description
1 polymer ?
#
loop_
_entity_poly.entity_id
_entity_poly.type
_entity_poly.pdbx_seq_one_letter_code
_entity_poly.pdbx_strand_id
1 'polypeptide(L)'
;MDVVLALLLTLLLHQPLSGQSPGQVTPINLIGGNATLDLDFSQLDYELVLYPTVQGETDSSRTFAYTISGTSVLSKPAIARNQVQVPLSARTILEAELRNEEAILAGRIKKRGGWNGPAPKIVTPEQTTRSFTFSRQRNITSDRTVRSTLVASNSRAIAYLDDDLGGADVKISISDVQSILDQFTYSDYTPITDTFGEPSDVDGNGKVIFLFTPLVDQVGAGGFFHGKSLFSEFDGGNGNIADMMFVGLNIPMQYYRTILVHEFQHLISFNQHVLIRGGEDEERWLNEGLSHLAEDLVEDGHALKLARYYTLYLEAPENYALTGHAGGISLGVRGAAYLFVRGLFEAYGPGLAGRLVQTRRTGITNVETETGEEFQDLFRTYASR
;
A
#
# COMPACT_ATOMS: atom_id res chain seq x y z
N MET A 1 21.68 -13.06 21.29
CA MET A 1 20.22 -13.22 21.09
C MET A 1 20.04 -14.57 20.46
N ASP A 2 19.29 -15.44 21.13
CA ASP A 2 18.92 -16.73 20.58
C ASP A 2 17.94 -16.48 19.45
N VAL A 3 18.39 -16.62 18.20
CA VAL A 3 17.49 -16.62 17.06
C VAL A 3 16.85 -18.00 17.07
N VAL A 4 15.54 -18.07 17.26
CA VAL A 4 14.82 -19.32 17.00
C VAL A 4 14.66 -19.41 15.49
N LEU A 5 15.18 -20.49 14.90
CA LEU A 5 14.84 -20.89 13.55
C LEU A 5 13.60 -21.78 13.64
N ALA A 6 12.60 -21.54 12.81
CA ALA A 6 11.48 -22.45 12.69
C ALA A 6 11.58 -23.22 11.38
N LEU A 7 11.66 -24.53 11.48
CA LEU A 7 11.72 -25.46 10.35
C LEU A 7 10.31 -25.93 10.01
N LEU A 8 9.82 -25.67 8.80
CA LEU A 8 8.58 -26.27 8.28
C LEU A 8 8.93 -27.48 7.42
N LEU A 9 8.38 -28.65 7.75
CA LEU A 9 8.80 -29.93 7.19
C LEU A 9 7.70 -30.57 6.33
N THR A 10 7.48 -30.08 5.11
CA THR A 10 6.34 -30.50 4.28
C THR A 10 6.50 -31.90 3.69
N LEU A 11 5.43 -32.69 3.82
CA LEU A 11 5.31 -34.08 3.36
C LEU A 11 5.17 -34.12 1.83
N LEU A 12 6.29 -34.10 1.09
CA LEU A 12 6.29 -34.33 -0.36
C LEU A 12 6.33 -35.86 -0.62
N LEU A 13 5.21 -36.56 -0.36
CA LEU A 13 4.97 -37.80 -1.10
C LEU A 13 4.74 -37.42 -2.57
N HIS A 14 5.03 -38.31 -3.51
CA HIS A 14 4.80 -38.15 -4.97
C HIS A 14 3.30 -38.02 -5.35
N GLN A 15 2.54 -37.21 -4.62
CA GLN A 15 1.10 -37.03 -4.69
C GLN A 15 0.78 -35.61 -5.20
N PRO A 16 -0.39 -35.39 -5.82
CA PRO A 16 -0.89 -34.05 -6.12
C PRO A 16 -0.93 -33.17 -4.86
N LEU A 17 -0.90 -31.83 -5.02
CA LEU A 17 -0.94 -30.84 -3.92
C LEU A 17 -2.01 -31.15 -2.85
N SER A 18 -3.13 -31.76 -3.23
CA SER A 18 -4.21 -32.21 -2.34
C SER A 18 -3.85 -33.34 -1.37
N GLY A 19 -2.70 -34.00 -1.54
CA GLY A 19 -2.17 -35.06 -0.67
C GLY A 19 -1.03 -34.62 0.25
N GLN A 20 -0.62 -33.35 0.20
CA GLN A 20 0.43 -32.82 1.07
C GLN A 20 -0.16 -32.43 2.42
N SER A 21 0.45 -32.89 3.52
CA SER A 21 0.13 -32.40 4.85
C SER A 21 1.14 -31.31 5.24
N PRO A 22 0.70 -30.16 5.76
CA PRO A 22 1.61 -29.16 6.33
C PRO A 22 2.47 -29.82 7.41
N GLY A 23 3.79 -29.67 7.29
CA GLY A 23 4.74 -30.15 8.29
C GLY A 23 4.54 -29.49 9.64
N GLN A 24 4.98 -30.15 10.72
CA GLN A 24 5.08 -29.47 12.00
C GLN A 24 6.23 -28.47 11.99
N VAL A 25 5.97 -27.25 12.45
CA VAL A 25 7.00 -26.24 12.66
C VAL A 25 7.82 -26.64 13.88
N THR A 26 9.10 -26.98 13.69
CA THR A 26 10.00 -27.30 14.80
C THR A 26 10.87 -26.09 15.12
N PRO A 27 10.73 -25.46 16.30
CA PRO A 27 11.63 -24.41 16.74
C PRO A 27 13.00 -24.99 17.09
N ILE A 28 14.06 -24.34 16.60
CA ILE A 28 15.45 -24.71 16.79
C ILE A 28 16.18 -23.56 17.48
N ASN A 29 16.76 -23.82 18.64
CA ASN A 29 17.59 -22.86 19.37
C ASN A 29 19.02 -22.89 18.82
N LEU A 30 19.54 -21.72 18.40
CA LEU A 30 20.94 -21.58 17.99
C LEU A 30 21.86 -21.42 19.21
N ILE A 31 22.56 -22.49 19.61
CA ILE A 31 23.56 -22.45 20.69
C ILE A 31 24.88 -21.93 20.10
N GLY A 32 25.34 -20.77 20.56
CA GLY A 32 26.55 -20.14 20.00
C GLY A 32 26.41 -19.77 18.52
N GLY A 33 25.19 -19.47 18.07
CA GLY A 33 24.88 -19.09 16.68
C GLY A 33 24.74 -20.26 15.70
N ASN A 34 24.78 -21.51 16.19
CA ASN A 34 24.69 -22.71 15.34
C ASN A 34 23.64 -23.68 15.90
N ALA A 35 23.07 -24.50 15.02
CA ALA A 35 22.27 -25.66 15.38
C ALA A 35 22.46 -26.78 14.36
N THR A 36 22.32 -28.02 14.82
CA THR A 36 22.32 -29.22 13.98
C THR A 36 20.97 -29.89 14.09
N LEU A 37 20.46 -30.37 12.97
CA LEU A 37 19.21 -31.10 12.91
C LEU A 37 19.40 -32.38 12.08
N ASP A 38 19.02 -33.50 12.66
CA ASP A 38 19.00 -34.79 11.98
C ASP A 38 17.67 -34.97 11.25
N LEU A 39 17.74 -35.25 9.95
CA LEU A 39 16.58 -35.44 9.07
C LEU A 39 16.59 -36.85 8.46
N ASP A 40 15.43 -37.50 8.42
CA ASP A 40 15.27 -38.84 7.81
C ASP A 40 14.65 -38.75 6.42
N PHE A 41 15.50 -38.78 5.40
CA PHE A 41 15.10 -38.76 3.98
C PHE A 41 14.63 -40.12 3.43
N SER A 42 14.57 -41.17 4.26
CA SER A 42 14.19 -42.52 3.79
C SER A 42 12.72 -42.64 3.39
N GLN A 43 11.85 -41.84 4.03
CA GLN A 43 10.41 -41.84 3.78
C GLN A 43 9.83 -40.46 3.44
N LEU A 44 10.62 -39.39 3.60
CA LEU A 44 10.15 -38.02 3.52
C LEU A 44 11.08 -37.17 2.63
N ASP A 45 10.47 -36.23 1.93
CA ASP A 45 11.14 -35.07 1.35
C ASP A 45 10.92 -33.87 2.29
N TYR A 46 11.86 -32.92 2.33
CA TYR A 46 11.88 -31.83 3.31
C TYR A 46 12.00 -30.50 2.57
N GLU A 47 11.12 -29.56 2.89
CA GLU A 47 11.34 -28.15 2.60
C GLU A 47 12.09 -27.51 3.78
N LEU A 48 13.06 -26.65 3.52
CA LEU A 48 13.76 -25.91 4.57
C LEU A 48 13.36 -24.44 4.45
N VAL A 49 12.46 -24.00 5.32
CA VAL A 49 12.14 -22.58 5.50
C VAL A 49 12.92 -22.08 6.71
N LEU A 50 13.70 -21.01 6.55
CA LEU A 50 14.42 -20.37 7.65
C LEU A 50 13.90 -18.96 7.82
N TYR A 51 13.38 -18.64 9.00
CA TYR A 51 12.95 -17.30 9.35
C TYR A 51 13.27 -16.99 10.81
N PRO A 52 13.56 -15.71 11.14
CA PRO A 52 13.73 -15.28 12.52
C PRO A 52 12.36 -15.25 13.21
N THR A 53 12.25 -15.76 14.44
CA THR A 53 11.05 -15.53 15.27
C THR A 53 11.11 -14.22 16.06
N VAL A 54 12.08 -13.34 15.76
CA VAL A 54 12.26 -12.09 16.51
C VAL A 54 11.14 -11.12 16.15
N GLN A 55 10.38 -10.70 17.15
CA GLN A 55 9.30 -9.73 17.00
C GLN A 55 9.76 -8.34 17.44
N GLY A 56 9.17 -7.28 16.86
CA GLY A 56 9.40 -5.90 17.29
C GLY A 56 10.69 -5.25 16.78
N GLU A 57 11.44 -5.91 15.90
CA GLU A 57 12.62 -5.35 15.23
C GLU A 57 12.35 -5.18 13.74
N THR A 58 12.85 -4.09 13.15
CA THR A 58 12.83 -3.91 11.68
C THR A 58 13.74 -4.95 11.04
N ASP A 59 13.19 -5.81 10.19
CA ASP A 59 13.98 -6.78 9.43
C ASP A 59 14.71 -6.08 8.27
N SER A 60 15.92 -5.58 8.54
CA SER A 60 16.74 -4.89 7.54
C SER A 60 17.58 -5.85 6.68
N SER A 61 18.15 -6.88 7.31
CA SER A 61 18.74 -8.05 6.66
C SER A 61 19.15 -9.09 7.71
N ARG A 62 18.83 -10.36 7.48
CA ARG A 62 19.37 -11.50 8.22
C ARG A 62 19.80 -12.58 7.24
N THR A 63 21.01 -13.08 7.41
CA THR A 63 21.56 -14.15 6.57
C THR A 63 21.70 -15.40 7.40
N PHE A 64 21.04 -16.47 6.96
CA PHE A 64 21.20 -17.81 7.51
C PHE A 64 22.02 -18.64 6.53
N ALA A 65 23.12 -19.23 7.00
CA ALA A 65 23.87 -20.22 6.25
C ALA A 65 23.52 -21.61 6.78
N TYR A 66 23.41 -22.59 5.89
CA TYR A 66 23.17 -23.98 6.25
C TYR A 66 23.99 -24.90 5.36
N THR A 67 24.29 -26.09 5.88
CA THR A 67 24.93 -27.18 5.14
C THR A 67 24.09 -28.42 5.34
N ILE A 68 23.79 -29.15 4.27
CA ILE A 68 23.10 -30.45 4.34
C ILE A 68 24.13 -31.54 3.99
N SER A 69 24.22 -32.58 4.81
CA SER A 69 25.13 -33.71 4.63
C SER A 69 24.43 -35.04 4.86
N GLY A 70 24.82 -36.09 4.14
CA GLY A 70 24.26 -37.44 4.27
C GLY A 70 24.21 -38.18 2.94
N THR A 71 24.37 -39.49 2.94
CA THR A 71 24.43 -40.32 1.73
C THR A 71 23.12 -40.32 0.93
N SER A 72 21.97 -40.27 1.60
CA SER A 72 20.64 -40.23 0.97
C SER A 72 20.32 -38.87 0.30
N VAL A 73 20.96 -37.79 0.76
CA VAL A 73 20.79 -36.44 0.19
C VAL A 73 21.53 -36.31 -1.13
N LEU A 74 22.72 -36.91 -1.24
CA LEU A 74 23.54 -36.90 -2.46
C LEU A 74 22.86 -37.58 -3.67
N SER A 75 21.82 -38.38 -3.43
CA SER A 75 21.05 -39.05 -4.48
C SER A 75 19.85 -38.26 -5.01
N LYS A 76 19.48 -37.12 -4.40
CA LYS A 76 18.37 -36.27 -4.83
C LYS A 76 18.87 -34.84 -5.07
N PRO A 77 18.60 -34.21 -6.23
CA PRO A 77 18.98 -32.82 -6.45
C PRO A 77 18.21 -31.90 -5.49
N ALA A 78 18.92 -31.02 -4.78
CA ALA A 78 18.28 -29.94 -4.05
C ALA A 78 17.64 -28.98 -5.06
N ILE A 79 16.33 -28.79 -4.97
CA ILE A 79 15.63 -27.75 -5.73
C ILE A 79 15.67 -26.48 -4.88
N ALA A 80 16.58 -25.57 -5.22
CA ALA A 80 16.49 -24.23 -4.67
C ALA A 80 15.20 -23.59 -5.20
N ARG A 81 14.26 -23.24 -4.31
CA ARG A 81 13.24 -22.25 -4.67
C ARG A 81 13.98 -20.94 -4.85
N ASN A 82 14.24 -20.57 -6.10
CA ASN A 82 14.82 -19.28 -6.39
C ASN A 82 13.80 -18.22 -5.97
N GLN A 83 14.08 -17.50 -4.88
CA GLN A 83 13.42 -16.23 -4.65
C GLN A 83 13.69 -15.37 -5.88
N VAL A 84 12.66 -15.14 -6.67
CA VAL A 84 12.75 -14.16 -7.74
C VAL A 84 12.75 -12.81 -7.04
N GLN A 85 13.93 -12.24 -6.81
CA GLN A 85 14.03 -10.84 -6.46
C GLN A 85 13.48 -10.03 -7.63
N VAL A 86 12.20 -9.68 -7.55
CA VAL A 86 11.59 -8.74 -8.48
C VAL A 86 12.12 -7.36 -8.09
N PRO A 87 12.89 -6.67 -8.94
CA PRO A 87 13.36 -5.33 -8.65
C PRO A 87 12.19 -4.41 -8.33
N LEU A 88 12.33 -3.57 -7.30
CA LEU A 88 11.30 -2.60 -6.97
C LEU A 88 11.12 -1.62 -8.12
N SER A 89 9.88 -1.41 -8.54
CA SER A 89 9.56 -0.42 -9.57
C SER A 89 9.78 1.00 -9.05
N ALA A 90 9.97 1.97 -9.95
CA ALA A 90 10.08 3.38 -9.56
C ALA A 90 8.86 3.85 -8.75
N ARG A 91 7.67 3.42 -9.15
CA ARG A 91 6.41 3.61 -8.44
C ARG A 91 6.46 3.06 -7.01
N THR A 92 6.89 1.81 -6.85
CA THR A 92 6.96 1.16 -5.52
C THR A 92 7.90 1.90 -4.57
N ILE A 93 9.01 2.43 -5.08
CA ILE A 93 9.93 3.21 -4.25
C ILE A 93 9.31 4.58 -3.88
N LEU A 94 8.66 5.25 -4.84
CA LEU A 94 7.94 6.51 -4.58
C LEU A 94 6.87 6.32 -3.50
N GLU A 95 6.05 5.27 -3.59
CA GLU A 95 5.03 4.96 -2.59
C GLU A 95 5.65 4.73 -1.21
N ALA A 96 6.74 3.96 -1.14
CA ALA A 96 7.46 3.74 0.13
C ALA A 96 8.02 5.05 0.72
N GLU A 97 8.52 5.97 -0.11
CA GLU A 97 8.94 7.32 0.29
C GLU A 97 7.74 8.10 0.87
N LEU A 98 6.62 8.18 0.13
CA LEU A 98 5.40 8.90 0.54
C LEU A 98 4.85 8.38 1.87
N ARG A 99 4.68 7.06 2.01
CA ARG A 99 4.18 6.44 3.26
C ARG A 99 5.12 6.70 4.44
N ASN A 100 6.44 6.72 4.21
CA ASN A 100 7.40 7.05 5.26
C ASN A 100 7.27 8.51 5.73
N GLU A 101 7.05 9.43 4.80
CA GLU A 101 6.83 10.84 5.13
C GLU A 101 5.53 11.06 5.91
N GLU A 102 4.46 10.34 5.56
CA GLU A 102 3.18 10.36 6.25
C GLU A 102 3.28 9.79 7.67
N ALA A 103 3.96 8.66 7.86
CA ALA A 103 4.22 8.11 9.20
C ALA A 103 5.02 9.10 10.08
N ILE A 104 6.03 9.78 9.52
CA ILE A 104 6.78 10.82 10.25
C ILE A 104 5.86 11.99 10.64
N LEU A 105 4.96 12.39 9.74
CA LEU A 105 4.02 13.49 9.97
C LEU A 105 2.98 13.13 11.04
N ALA A 106 2.39 11.94 10.96
CA ALA A 106 1.47 11.41 11.95
C ALA A 106 2.10 11.38 13.36
N GLY A 107 3.33 10.84 13.46
CA GLY A 107 4.08 10.83 14.72
C GLY A 107 4.37 12.23 15.28
N ARG A 108 4.59 13.24 14.42
CA ARG A 108 4.73 14.65 14.85
C ARG A 108 3.43 15.22 15.39
N ILE A 109 2.32 14.99 14.68
CA ILE A 109 0.98 15.46 15.06
C ILE A 109 0.57 14.86 16.40
N LYS A 110 0.74 13.54 16.56
CA LYS A 110 0.47 12.84 17.82
C LYS A 110 1.27 13.39 18.99
N LYS A 111 2.57 13.67 18.80
CA LYS A 111 3.44 14.28 19.83
C LYS A 111 3.01 15.69 20.23
N ARG A 112 2.30 16.42 19.36
CA ARG A 112 1.72 17.75 19.64
C ARG A 112 0.34 17.66 20.31
N GLY A 113 -0.16 16.47 20.61
CA GLY A 113 -1.47 16.24 21.23
C GLY A 113 -2.60 15.99 20.24
N GLY A 114 -2.28 15.75 18.97
CA GLY A 114 -3.26 15.58 17.89
C GLY A 114 -3.31 16.79 16.96
N TRP A 115 -4.14 16.68 15.92
CA TRP A 115 -4.36 17.78 14.97
C TRP A 115 -5.42 18.74 15.50
N ASN A 116 -5.07 20.02 15.61
CA ASN A 116 -5.98 21.06 16.11
C ASN A 116 -6.75 21.80 15.00
N GLY A 117 -6.65 21.32 13.75
CA GLY A 117 -7.25 21.97 12.59
C GLY A 117 -6.51 23.26 12.18
N PRO A 118 -6.63 23.69 10.91
CA PRO A 118 -6.31 25.07 10.58
C PRO A 118 -7.29 26.03 11.26
N ALA A 119 -6.89 27.29 11.43
CA ALA A 119 -7.79 28.38 11.85
C ALA A 119 -9.07 28.39 10.97
N PRO A 120 -10.21 28.94 11.45
CA PRO A 120 -11.49 28.85 10.76
C PRO A 120 -11.40 29.13 9.26
N LYS A 121 -11.89 28.14 8.49
CA LYS A 121 -11.84 28.03 7.03
C LYS A 121 -12.36 29.30 6.36
N ILE A 122 -11.47 30.09 5.77
CA ILE A 122 -11.88 31.13 4.82
C ILE A 122 -12.11 30.41 3.50
N VAL A 123 -13.38 30.18 3.15
CA VAL A 123 -13.76 29.65 1.85
C VAL A 123 -13.15 30.55 0.78
N THR A 124 -12.14 30.05 0.08
CA THR A 124 -11.48 30.79 -0.97
C THR A 124 -12.14 30.43 -2.29
N PRO A 125 -12.61 31.41 -3.09
CA PRO A 125 -13.16 31.13 -4.41
C PRO A 125 -12.16 30.35 -5.28
N GLU A 126 -12.66 29.56 -6.22
CA GLU A 126 -11.82 28.89 -7.22
C GLU A 126 -10.97 29.93 -7.94
N GLN A 127 -9.66 29.75 -7.88
CA GLN A 127 -8.72 30.67 -8.51
C GLN A 127 -8.50 30.23 -9.96
N THR A 128 -8.54 31.17 -10.90
CA THR A 128 -8.24 30.90 -12.32
C THR A 128 -6.83 30.36 -12.51
N THR A 129 -5.90 30.77 -11.66
CA THR A 129 -4.54 30.24 -11.57
C THR A 129 -4.17 30.00 -10.11
N ARG A 130 -3.43 28.93 -9.83
CA ARG A 130 -2.91 28.61 -8.49
C ARG A 130 -1.50 28.05 -8.62
N SER A 131 -0.64 28.37 -7.66
CA SER A 131 0.69 27.75 -7.56
C SER A 131 0.66 26.67 -6.49
N PHE A 132 1.26 25.52 -6.80
CA PHE A 132 1.40 24.40 -5.89
C PHE A 132 2.87 24.02 -5.72
N THR A 133 3.23 23.54 -4.55
CA THR A 133 4.50 22.89 -4.27
C THR A 133 4.42 21.41 -4.64
N PHE A 134 5.28 20.99 -5.56
CA PHE A 134 5.60 19.59 -5.79
C PHE A 134 6.91 19.30 -5.04
N SER A 135 6.84 18.60 -3.91
CA SER A 135 8.02 18.29 -3.09
C SER A 135 9.06 17.51 -3.90
N ARG A 136 10.33 17.54 -3.51
CA ARG A 136 11.33 16.65 -4.12
C ARG A 136 10.95 15.18 -3.90
N GLN A 137 10.90 14.37 -4.95
CA GLN A 137 10.81 12.92 -4.87
C GLN A 137 11.66 12.28 -5.96
N ARG A 138 12.15 11.05 -5.70
CA ARG A 138 12.84 10.25 -6.72
C ARG A 138 13.99 11.02 -7.39
N ASN A 139 13.93 11.16 -8.71
CA ASN A 139 14.89 11.86 -9.56
C ASN A 139 14.75 13.39 -9.52
N ILE A 140 13.69 13.94 -8.92
CA ILE A 140 13.53 15.38 -8.69
C ILE A 140 14.22 15.70 -7.35
N THR A 141 15.35 16.41 -7.42
CA THR A 141 16.24 16.62 -6.27
C THR A 141 15.93 17.86 -5.42
N SER A 142 15.00 18.70 -5.87
CA SER A 142 14.55 19.91 -5.17
C SER A 142 13.07 20.15 -5.41
N ASP A 143 12.41 20.73 -4.41
CA ASP A 143 10.99 21.08 -4.47
C ASP A 143 10.75 22.04 -5.65
N ARG A 144 9.63 21.85 -6.34
CA ARG A 144 9.23 22.64 -7.51
C ARG A 144 7.98 23.42 -7.21
N THR A 145 7.96 24.68 -7.62
CA THR A 145 6.72 25.47 -7.70
C THR A 145 6.09 25.24 -9.06
N VAL A 146 4.93 24.59 -9.08
CA VAL A 146 4.10 24.37 -10.25
C VAL A 146 3.12 25.53 -10.37
N ARG A 147 3.27 26.35 -11.41
CA ARG A 147 2.25 27.35 -11.78
C ARG A 147 1.23 26.63 -12.64
N SER A 148 -0.05 26.83 -12.35
CA SER A 148 -1.10 26.05 -12.99
C SER A 148 -2.36 26.87 -13.23
N THR A 149 -3.10 26.47 -14.26
CA THR A 149 -4.36 27.07 -14.69
C THR A 149 -5.53 26.12 -14.40
N LEU A 150 -6.63 26.66 -13.90
CA LEU A 150 -7.88 25.92 -13.71
C LEU A 150 -8.43 25.50 -15.09
N VAL A 151 -8.65 24.19 -15.28
CA VAL A 151 -9.14 23.65 -16.57
C VAL A 151 -10.49 22.95 -16.48
N ALA A 152 -10.90 22.49 -15.30
CA ALA A 152 -12.20 21.87 -15.05
C ALA A 152 -12.56 21.93 -13.57
N SER A 153 -13.85 21.98 -13.25
CA SER A 153 -14.36 21.81 -11.89
C SER A 153 -15.81 21.31 -11.89
N ASN A 154 -16.23 20.68 -10.80
CA ASN A 154 -17.62 20.28 -10.54
C ASN A 154 -17.90 20.29 -9.02
N SER A 155 -18.98 19.66 -8.54
CA SER A 155 -19.37 19.77 -7.13
C SER A 155 -18.39 19.16 -6.12
N ARG A 156 -17.51 18.23 -6.52
CA ARG A 156 -16.57 17.55 -5.61
C ARG A 156 -15.10 17.67 -6.02
N ALA A 157 -14.80 18.20 -7.19
CA ALA A 157 -13.45 18.21 -7.74
C ALA A 157 -13.08 19.52 -8.45
N ILE A 158 -11.79 19.83 -8.42
CA ILE A 158 -11.16 20.94 -9.16
C ILE A 158 -9.91 20.40 -9.86
N ALA A 159 -9.73 20.69 -11.14
CA ALA A 159 -8.53 20.31 -11.89
C ALA A 159 -7.71 21.53 -12.29
N TYR A 160 -6.44 21.52 -11.90
CA TYR A 160 -5.44 22.46 -12.36
C TYR A 160 -4.46 21.74 -13.30
N LEU A 161 -4.14 22.36 -14.42
CA LEU A 161 -3.12 21.89 -15.36
C LEU A 161 -1.87 22.75 -15.22
N ASP A 162 -0.71 22.09 -15.11
CA ASP A 162 0.61 22.73 -15.12
C ASP A 162 0.80 23.59 -16.37
N ASP A 163 1.21 24.85 -16.19
CA ASP A 163 1.46 25.80 -17.27
C ASP A 163 2.76 25.44 -18.02
N ASP A 164 3.69 24.72 -17.37
CA ASP A 164 4.93 24.23 -17.98
C ASP A 164 4.86 22.73 -18.26
N LEU A 165 4.38 22.41 -19.46
CA LEU A 165 4.31 21.03 -19.93
C LEU A 165 5.69 20.48 -20.36
N GLY A 166 6.76 21.29 -20.40
CA GLY A 166 8.13 20.83 -20.67
C GLY A 166 8.32 20.09 -22.01
N GLY A 167 7.43 20.29 -22.98
CA GLY A 167 7.41 19.53 -24.23
C GLY A 167 6.93 18.08 -24.09
N ALA A 168 6.28 17.73 -22.98
CA ALA A 168 5.64 16.43 -22.79
C ALA A 168 4.61 16.16 -23.89
N ASP A 169 4.59 14.91 -24.37
CA ASP A 169 3.56 14.42 -25.29
C ASP A 169 2.27 14.19 -24.49
N VAL A 170 1.51 15.26 -24.23
CA VAL A 170 0.31 15.23 -23.41
C VAL A 170 -0.77 14.40 -24.10
N LYS A 171 -1.14 13.28 -23.49
CA LYS A 171 -2.11 12.32 -24.05
C LYS A 171 -3.55 12.54 -23.62
N ILE A 172 -3.80 13.57 -22.81
CA ILE A 172 -5.13 13.91 -22.29
C ILE A 172 -5.55 15.31 -22.76
N SER A 173 -6.78 15.44 -23.21
CA SER A 173 -7.41 16.73 -23.54
C SER A 173 -8.11 17.34 -22.32
N ILE A 174 -8.46 18.63 -22.39
CA ILE A 174 -9.28 19.28 -21.34
C ILE A 174 -10.65 18.59 -21.19
N SER A 175 -11.24 18.11 -22.29
CA SER A 175 -12.48 17.31 -22.23
C SER A 175 -12.29 15.97 -21.54
N ASP A 176 -11.12 15.34 -21.69
CA ASP A 176 -10.79 14.12 -20.94
C ASP A 176 -10.67 14.43 -19.45
N VAL A 177 -10.01 15.54 -19.09
CA VAL A 177 -9.91 15.99 -17.69
C VAL A 177 -11.29 16.22 -17.08
N GLN A 178 -12.21 16.91 -17.78
CA GLN A 178 -13.59 17.07 -17.33
C GLN A 178 -14.28 15.71 -17.14
N SER A 179 -14.12 14.78 -18.09
CA SER A 179 -14.71 13.44 -18.01
C SER A 179 -14.18 12.63 -16.82
N ILE A 180 -12.88 12.76 -16.51
CA ILE A 180 -12.25 12.16 -15.33
C ILE A 180 -12.86 12.71 -14.04
N LEU A 181 -13.03 14.03 -13.96
CA LEU A 181 -13.62 14.70 -12.80
C LEU A 181 -15.09 14.33 -12.58
N ASP A 182 -15.85 14.22 -13.67
CA ASP A 182 -17.27 13.83 -13.62
C ASP A 182 -17.42 12.37 -13.20
N GLN A 183 -16.58 11.48 -13.72
CA GLN A 183 -16.53 10.08 -13.29
C GLN A 183 -16.22 9.99 -11.77
N PHE A 184 -15.17 10.67 -11.30
CA PHE A 184 -14.82 10.72 -9.89
C PHE A 184 -15.99 11.22 -9.03
N THR A 185 -16.64 12.31 -9.46
CA THR A 185 -17.64 13.01 -8.65
C THR A 185 -18.98 12.30 -8.59
N TYR A 186 -19.48 11.84 -9.73
CA TYR A 186 -20.85 11.35 -9.84
C TYR A 186 -20.97 9.84 -9.68
N SER A 187 -19.88 9.09 -9.89
CA SER A 187 -19.90 7.63 -9.81
C SER A 187 -19.07 7.09 -8.66
N ASP A 188 -17.92 7.71 -8.35
CA ASP A 188 -16.93 7.07 -7.48
C ASP A 188 -16.88 7.66 -6.07
N TYR A 189 -17.09 8.97 -5.91
CA TYR A 189 -16.95 9.67 -4.63
C TYR A 189 -17.82 9.05 -3.54
N THR A 190 -19.13 8.91 -3.79
CA THR A 190 -20.09 8.45 -2.77
C THR A 190 -19.85 6.99 -2.38
N PRO A 191 -19.71 6.02 -3.30
CA PRO A 191 -19.40 4.64 -2.91
C PRO A 191 -18.12 4.51 -2.08
N ILE A 192 -17.08 5.29 -2.40
CA ILE A 192 -15.82 5.27 -1.65
C ILE A 192 -16.01 5.91 -0.27
N THR A 193 -16.66 7.07 -0.16
CA THR A 193 -16.89 7.70 1.16
C THR A 193 -17.84 6.91 2.05
N ASP A 194 -18.86 6.27 1.47
CA ASP A 194 -19.79 5.40 2.21
C ASP A 194 -19.07 4.16 2.77
N THR A 195 -18.05 3.66 2.06
CA THR A 195 -17.28 2.48 2.45
C THR A 195 -16.22 2.82 3.50
N PHE A 196 -15.40 3.86 3.27
CA PHE A 196 -14.20 4.11 4.06
C PHE A 196 -14.32 5.31 5.02
N GLY A 197 -15.24 6.23 4.77
CA GLY A 197 -15.42 7.48 5.51
C GLY A 197 -15.07 8.73 4.68
N GLU A 198 -15.27 9.90 5.27
CA GLU A 198 -15.05 11.19 4.61
C GLU A 198 -13.57 11.56 4.50
N PRO A 199 -13.14 12.27 3.44
CA PRO A 199 -11.84 12.91 3.37
C PRO A 199 -11.78 14.13 4.31
N SER A 200 -10.60 14.74 4.42
CA SER A 200 -10.49 16.08 4.98
C SER A 200 -10.98 17.15 4.00
N ASP A 201 -11.01 18.38 4.49
CA ASP A 201 -11.23 19.60 3.71
C ASP A 201 -10.43 20.71 4.41
N VAL A 202 -9.10 20.64 4.34
CA VAL A 202 -8.19 21.52 5.08
C VAL A 202 -8.19 22.95 4.55
N ASP A 203 -8.55 23.14 3.28
CA ASP A 203 -8.60 24.45 2.63
C ASP A 203 -10.01 25.05 2.57
N GLY A 204 -11.03 24.27 2.96
CA GLY A 204 -12.40 24.75 3.12
C GLY A 204 -13.16 24.95 1.83
N ASN A 205 -12.66 24.42 0.71
CA ASN A 205 -13.29 24.57 -0.60
C ASN A 205 -14.38 23.49 -0.85
N GLY A 206 -14.42 22.43 -0.03
CA GLY A 206 -15.38 21.33 -0.12
C GLY A 206 -15.14 20.34 -1.27
N LYS A 207 -13.95 20.36 -1.88
CA LYS A 207 -13.57 19.65 -3.10
C LYS A 207 -12.16 19.07 -2.99
N VAL A 208 -11.90 18.04 -3.77
CA VAL A 208 -10.55 17.49 -3.95
C VAL A 208 -9.89 18.13 -5.16
N ILE A 209 -8.65 18.58 -5.01
CA ILE A 209 -7.86 19.18 -6.07
C ILE A 209 -7.04 18.13 -6.80
N PHE A 210 -7.13 18.12 -8.13
CA PHE A 210 -6.29 17.30 -9.01
C PHE A 210 -5.30 18.21 -9.74
N LEU A 211 -4.02 18.09 -9.43
CA LEU A 211 -2.96 18.79 -10.16
C LEU A 211 -2.38 17.87 -11.25
N PHE A 212 -2.73 18.16 -12.50
CA PHE A 212 -2.21 17.49 -13.68
C PHE A 212 -0.86 18.11 -14.05
N THR A 213 0.23 17.35 -13.95
CA THR A 213 1.60 17.86 -14.18
C THR A 213 2.52 16.77 -14.76
N PRO A 214 3.43 17.12 -15.69
CA PRO A 214 4.40 16.16 -16.21
C PRO A 214 5.39 15.67 -15.15
N LEU A 215 5.50 16.34 -13.99
CA LEU A 215 6.38 15.92 -12.90
C LEU A 215 6.02 14.53 -12.34
N VAL A 216 4.73 14.16 -12.36
CA VAL A 216 4.27 12.83 -11.94
C VAL A 216 4.79 11.74 -12.87
N ASP A 217 4.77 11.99 -14.19
CA ASP A 217 5.32 11.05 -15.17
C ASP A 217 6.85 10.93 -15.01
N GLN A 218 7.55 12.03 -14.70
CA GLN A 218 9.00 12.06 -14.50
C GLN A 218 9.46 11.23 -13.30
N VAL A 219 8.65 11.12 -12.24
CA VAL A 219 8.94 10.27 -11.07
C VAL A 219 8.50 8.82 -11.25
N GLY A 220 7.91 8.49 -12.40
CA GLY A 220 7.53 7.13 -12.78
C GLY A 220 6.21 6.66 -12.16
N ALA A 221 5.28 7.58 -11.91
CA ALA A 221 3.94 7.30 -11.38
C ALA A 221 2.83 7.70 -12.36
N GLY A 222 1.60 7.24 -12.10
CA GLY A 222 0.40 7.71 -12.82
C GLY A 222 -0.39 8.76 -12.04
N GLY A 223 -0.24 8.75 -10.73
CA GLY A 223 -0.80 9.70 -9.78
C GLY A 223 -0.33 9.31 -8.39
N PHE A 224 -0.45 10.23 -7.43
CA PHE A 224 -0.26 9.95 -6.02
C PHE A 224 -0.93 10.99 -5.11
N PHE A 225 -1.40 10.55 -3.95
CA PHE A 225 -1.65 11.40 -2.80
C PHE A 225 -0.34 11.64 -2.02
N HIS A 226 -0.20 12.83 -1.44
CA HIS A 226 0.93 13.15 -0.58
C HIS A 226 0.46 13.92 0.65
N GLY A 227 0.46 13.27 1.82
CA GLY A 227 -0.06 13.83 3.07
C GLY A 227 0.53 15.17 3.51
N LYS A 228 1.78 15.50 3.12
CA LYS A 228 2.35 16.84 3.38
C LYS A 228 1.57 17.98 2.75
N SER A 229 0.79 17.72 1.70
CA SER A 229 -0.04 18.73 1.04
C SER A 229 -1.15 19.26 1.93
N LEU A 230 -1.52 18.51 2.97
CA LEU A 230 -2.55 18.93 3.92
C LEU A 230 -2.07 20.00 4.91
N PHE A 231 -0.76 20.31 4.95
CA PHE A 231 -0.17 21.10 6.04
C PHE A 231 0.72 22.24 5.55
N SER A 232 0.84 23.26 6.41
CA SER A 232 1.81 24.34 6.26
C SER A 232 3.24 23.81 6.40
N GLU A 233 4.23 24.54 5.86
CA GLU A 233 5.65 24.20 6.09
C GLU A 233 6.01 24.20 7.58
N PHE A 234 5.40 25.11 8.37
CA PHE A 234 5.58 25.19 9.82
C PHE A 234 5.14 23.91 10.55
N ASP A 235 4.10 23.26 10.05
CA ASP A 235 3.60 21.99 10.56
C ASP A 235 4.31 20.77 9.97
N GLY A 236 5.30 20.99 9.09
CA GLY A 236 6.07 19.95 8.44
C GLY A 236 5.47 19.46 7.12
N GLY A 237 4.47 20.16 6.59
CA GLY A 237 3.94 19.97 5.25
C GLY A 237 4.78 20.65 4.17
N ASN A 238 4.20 20.76 2.97
CA ASN A 238 4.82 21.40 1.81
C ASN A 238 4.19 22.78 1.47
N GLY A 239 3.26 23.26 2.31
CA GLY A 239 2.66 24.58 2.16
C GLY A 239 1.47 24.66 1.21
N ASN A 240 1.07 23.55 0.56
CA ASN A 240 -0.10 23.56 -0.33
C ASN A 240 -1.39 23.85 0.42
N ILE A 241 -1.50 23.30 1.64
CA ILE A 241 -2.69 23.33 2.50
C ILE A 241 -3.93 23.03 1.65
N ALA A 242 -4.01 21.80 1.14
CA ALA A 242 -5.09 21.34 0.26
C ALA A 242 -5.26 19.82 0.29
N ASP A 243 -6.51 19.38 0.20
CA ASP A 243 -6.89 18.01 -0.12
C ASP A 243 -6.67 17.79 -1.60
N MET A 244 -5.49 17.28 -1.94
CA MET A 244 -5.05 17.22 -3.34
C MET A 244 -4.34 15.93 -3.71
N MET A 245 -4.45 15.59 -4.99
CA MET A 245 -3.74 14.51 -5.66
C MET A 245 -2.92 15.09 -6.82
N PHE A 246 -1.72 14.54 -7.01
CA PHE A 246 -0.89 14.81 -8.18
C PHE A 246 -1.19 13.76 -9.24
N VAL A 247 -1.40 14.18 -10.48
CA VAL A 247 -1.85 13.31 -11.57
C VAL A 247 -0.93 13.46 -12.78
N GLY A 248 -0.50 12.34 -13.35
CA GLY A 248 0.31 12.31 -14.57
C GLY A 248 -0.51 12.62 -15.81
N LEU A 249 0.17 12.88 -16.93
CA LEU A 249 -0.47 13.27 -18.19
C LEU A 249 -0.53 12.12 -19.20
N ASN A 250 0.26 11.06 -18.97
CA ASN A 250 0.63 10.12 -20.04
C ASN A 250 0.22 8.67 -19.79
N ILE A 251 -0.59 8.41 -18.76
CA ILE A 251 -1.18 7.08 -18.57
C ILE A 251 -2.37 6.87 -19.54
N PRO A 252 -2.62 5.63 -19.98
CA PRO A 252 -3.83 5.30 -20.74
C PRO A 252 -5.11 5.74 -20.02
N MET A 253 -6.04 6.33 -20.76
CA MET A 253 -7.27 6.96 -20.23
C MET A 253 -8.05 6.05 -19.26
N GLN A 254 -8.17 4.77 -19.59
CA GLN A 254 -8.88 3.78 -18.78
C GLN A 254 -8.31 3.58 -17.36
N TYR A 255 -7.08 4.04 -17.08
CA TYR A 255 -6.44 3.87 -15.76
C TYR A 255 -6.59 5.08 -14.83
N TYR A 256 -7.11 6.22 -15.30
CA TYR A 256 -7.31 7.38 -14.42
C TYR A 256 -8.29 7.04 -13.31
N ARG A 257 -9.44 6.43 -13.65
CA ARG A 257 -10.45 6.03 -12.66
C ARG A 257 -9.85 5.21 -11.52
N THR A 258 -9.17 4.11 -11.86
CA THR A 258 -8.49 3.22 -10.91
C THR A 258 -7.52 3.97 -10.01
N ILE A 259 -6.66 4.81 -10.59
CA ILE A 259 -5.63 5.53 -9.82
C ILE A 259 -6.28 6.56 -8.90
N LEU A 260 -7.27 7.33 -9.38
CA LEU A 260 -7.86 8.38 -8.55
C LEU A 260 -8.61 7.81 -7.34
N VAL A 261 -9.31 6.69 -7.48
CA VAL A 261 -9.98 6.07 -6.31
C VAL A 261 -8.98 5.44 -5.33
N HIS A 262 -7.86 4.91 -5.83
CA HIS A 262 -6.76 4.40 -5.01
C HIS A 262 -6.17 5.52 -4.14
N GLU A 263 -5.77 6.63 -4.77
CA GLU A 263 -5.19 7.77 -4.07
C GLU A 263 -6.21 8.49 -3.19
N PHE A 264 -7.49 8.49 -3.57
CA PHE A 264 -8.56 9.03 -2.73
C PHE A 264 -8.75 8.21 -1.46
N GLN A 265 -8.64 6.87 -1.53
CA GLN A 265 -8.66 6.03 -0.34
C GLN A 265 -7.48 6.37 0.59
N HIS A 266 -6.29 6.64 0.07
CA HIS A 266 -5.16 7.08 0.90
C HIS A 266 -5.43 8.41 1.61
N LEU A 267 -6.03 9.39 0.92
CA LEU A 267 -6.44 10.65 1.53
C LEU A 267 -7.45 10.43 2.67
N ILE A 268 -8.47 9.61 2.43
CA ILE A 268 -9.48 9.26 3.46
C ILE A 268 -8.79 8.55 4.64
N SER A 269 -7.94 7.57 4.37
CA SER A 269 -7.21 6.81 5.38
C SER A 269 -6.40 7.74 6.29
N PHE A 270 -5.58 8.61 5.70
CA PHE A 270 -4.78 9.57 6.46
C PHE A 270 -5.66 10.53 7.29
N ASN A 271 -6.76 11.03 6.71
CA ASN A 271 -7.72 11.86 7.46
C ASN A 271 -8.31 11.11 8.67
N GLN A 272 -8.84 9.91 8.46
CA GLN A 272 -9.58 9.17 9.48
C GLN A 272 -8.68 8.68 10.61
N HIS A 273 -7.48 8.17 10.30
CA HIS A 273 -6.52 7.71 11.30
C HIS A 273 -5.81 8.89 12.00
N VAL A 274 -5.28 9.84 11.24
CA VAL A 274 -4.36 10.86 11.75
C VAL A 274 -5.09 12.14 12.16
N LEU A 275 -5.89 12.73 11.27
CA LEU A 275 -6.48 14.06 11.54
C LEU A 275 -7.66 13.99 12.51
N ILE A 276 -8.63 13.13 12.24
CA ILE A 276 -9.85 13.01 13.04
C ILE A 276 -9.57 12.32 14.36
N ARG A 277 -8.70 11.29 14.33
CA ARG A 277 -8.48 10.43 15.48
C ARG A 277 -7.14 10.66 16.17
N GLY A 278 -6.14 11.32 15.58
CA GLY A 278 -4.85 11.52 16.24
C GLY A 278 -4.09 10.21 16.49
N GLY A 279 -4.32 9.20 15.66
CA GLY A 279 -3.58 7.95 15.62
C GLY A 279 -2.28 8.05 14.84
N GLU A 280 -1.71 6.89 14.51
CA GLU A 280 -0.63 6.78 13.52
C GLU A 280 -1.21 6.66 12.11
N ASP A 281 -0.39 6.81 11.07
CA ASP A 281 -0.75 6.41 9.71
C ASP A 281 -0.88 4.87 9.62
N GLU A 282 -1.78 4.38 8.77
CA GLU A 282 -2.04 2.94 8.62
C GLU A 282 -0.80 2.19 8.10
N GLU A 283 -0.61 0.97 8.58
CA GLU A 283 0.47 0.12 8.09
C GLU A 283 0.34 -0.11 6.59
N ARG A 284 1.47 0.04 5.88
CA ARG A 284 1.52 0.07 4.41
C ARG A 284 0.74 -1.06 3.76
N TRP A 285 0.91 -2.30 4.23
CA TRP A 285 0.24 -3.45 3.62
C TRP A 285 -1.28 -3.35 3.71
N LEU A 286 -1.82 -2.93 4.86
CA LEU A 286 -3.26 -2.83 5.08
C LEU A 286 -3.83 -1.62 4.33
N ASN A 287 -3.12 -0.48 4.36
CA ASN A 287 -3.51 0.71 3.62
C ASN A 287 -3.62 0.42 2.12
N GLU A 288 -2.61 -0.23 1.53
CA GLU A 288 -2.60 -0.61 0.11
C GLU A 288 -3.66 -1.68 -0.24
N GLY A 289 -3.88 -2.65 0.66
CA GLY A 289 -4.96 -3.63 0.48
C GLY A 289 -6.34 -2.97 0.44
N LEU A 290 -6.58 -1.97 1.30
CA LEU A 290 -7.80 -1.16 1.32
C LEU A 290 -7.91 -0.25 0.08
N SER A 291 -6.80 0.32 -0.41
CA SER A 291 -6.79 1.09 -1.66
C SER A 291 -7.12 0.23 -2.88
N HIS A 292 -6.62 -1.01 -2.94
CA HIS A 292 -6.99 -1.94 -3.99
C HIS A 292 -8.42 -2.46 -3.85
N LEU A 293 -8.96 -2.58 -2.64
CA LEU A 293 -10.39 -2.80 -2.45
C LEU A 293 -11.22 -1.61 -2.99
N ALA A 294 -10.75 -0.37 -2.83
CA ALA A 294 -11.41 0.79 -3.44
C ALA A 294 -11.45 0.71 -4.98
N GLU A 295 -10.35 0.29 -5.61
CA GLU A 295 -10.31 0.01 -7.06
C GLU A 295 -11.35 -1.06 -7.46
N ASP A 296 -11.38 -2.16 -6.73
CA ASP A 296 -12.28 -3.29 -6.96
C ASP A 296 -13.76 -2.92 -6.88
N LEU A 297 -14.13 -2.08 -5.91
CA LEU A 297 -15.51 -1.65 -5.67
C LEU A 297 -16.08 -0.77 -6.79
N VAL A 298 -15.25 0.04 -7.47
CA VAL A 298 -15.73 0.93 -8.53
C VAL A 298 -15.63 0.31 -9.92
N GLU A 299 -14.77 -0.69 -10.10
CA GLU A 299 -14.61 -1.44 -11.36
C GLU A 299 -15.34 -2.79 -11.35
N ASP A 300 -16.34 -2.97 -10.48
CA ASP A 300 -17.21 -4.14 -10.41
C ASP A 300 -16.45 -5.49 -10.37
N GLY A 301 -15.35 -5.56 -9.61
CA GLY A 301 -14.55 -6.79 -9.53
C GLY A 301 -13.47 -6.94 -10.61
N HIS A 302 -13.34 -5.96 -11.52
CA HIS A 302 -12.55 -6.08 -12.74
C HIS A 302 -11.47 -5.02 -12.89
N ALA A 303 -10.92 -4.55 -11.77
CA ALA A 303 -9.81 -3.59 -11.76
C ALA A 303 -8.64 -4.07 -12.63
N LEU A 304 -8.43 -3.44 -13.79
CA LEU A 304 -7.55 -3.96 -14.85
C LEU A 304 -6.09 -4.15 -14.40
N LYS A 305 -5.61 -3.30 -13.48
CA LYS A 305 -4.26 -3.42 -12.91
C LYS A 305 -4.17 -4.46 -11.79
N LEU A 306 -5.27 -4.66 -11.07
CA LEU A 306 -5.34 -5.55 -9.91
C LEU A 306 -5.13 -7.01 -10.31
N ALA A 307 -5.63 -7.39 -11.49
CA ALA A 307 -5.41 -8.70 -12.11
C ALA A 307 -3.94 -9.12 -12.12
N ARG A 308 -3.06 -8.21 -12.51
CA ARG A 308 -1.62 -8.46 -12.52
C ARG A 308 -1.06 -8.69 -11.11
N TYR A 309 -1.54 -7.95 -10.10
CA TYR A 309 -0.97 -8.00 -8.75
C TYR A 309 -1.30 -9.31 -8.06
N TYR A 310 -2.57 -9.72 -8.06
CA TYR A 310 -2.92 -11.00 -7.47
C TYR A 310 -2.40 -12.18 -8.31
N THR A 311 -2.24 -12.05 -9.63
CA THR A 311 -1.62 -13.11 -10.46
C THR A 311 -0.16 -13.32 -10.04
N LEU A 312 0.62 -12.24 -9.89
CA LEU A 312 2.00 -12.31 -9.40
C LEU A 312 2.10 -12.99 -8.04
N TYR A 313 1.15 -12.71 -7.13
CA TYR A 313 1.08 -13.39 -5.84
C TYR A 313 0.76 -14.87 -5.99
N LEU A 314 -0.31 -15.23 -6.70
CA LEU A 314 -0.79 -16.61 -6.83
C LEU A 314 0.19 -17.51 -7.61
N GLU A 315 1.01 -16.95 -8.50
CA GLU A 315 2.05 -17.70 -9.22
C GLU A 315 3.20 -18.14 -8.32
N ALA A 316 3.49 -17.40 -7.24
CA ALA A 316 4.58 -17.72 -6.31
C ALA A 316 4.33 -17.09 -4.91
N PRO A 317 3.30 -17.55 -4.17
CA PRO A 317 2.89 -16.93 -2.91
C PRO A 317 3.99 -16.99 -1.84
N GLU A 318 4.89 -17.97 -1.91
CA GLU A 318 6.06 -18.10 -1.04
C GLU A 318 7.04 -16.92 -1.14
N ASN A 319 6.98 -16.12 -2.21
CA ASN A 319 7.86 -14.97 -2.42
C ASN A 319 7.32 -13.68 -1.78
N TYR A 320 6.11 -13.69 -1.23
CA TYR A 320 5.44 -12.48 -0.76
C TYR A 320 4.91 -12.65 0.66
N ALA A 321 5.58 -12.01 1.62
CA ALA A 321 5.04 -11.83 2.96
C ALA A 321 3.88 -10.82 2.93
N LEU A 322 2.73 -11.15 3.50
CA LEU A 322 1.53 -10.30 3.49
C LEU A 322 1.79 -8.88 4.02
N THR A 323 2.54 -8.75 5.10
CA THR A 323 2.89 -7.46 5.72
C THR A 323 4.02 -6.72 5.00
N GLY A 324 4.59 -7.31 3.94
CA GLY A 324 5.70 -6.76 3.16
C GLY A 324 7.06 -6.80 3.88
N HIS A 325 8.02 -6.07 3.31
CA HIS A 325 9.39 -5.91 3.82
C HIS A 325 9.73 -4.42 3.98
N ALA A 326 10.79 -4.10 4.73
CA ALA A 326 11.18 -2.72 5.05
C ALA A 326 11.34 -1.79 3.82
N GLY A 327 11.72 -2.34 2.66
CA GLY A 327 11.98 -1.60 1.42
C GLY A 327 10.74 -1.19 0.60
N GLY A 328 9.53 -1.61 0.97
CA GLY A 328 8.28 -1.27 0.27
C GLY A 328 7.36 -2.47 0.01
N ILE A 329 6.18 -2.19 -0.54
CA ILE A 329 5.16 -3.20 -0.88
C ILE A 329 5.28 -3.50 -2.39
N SER A 330 5.92 -4.62 -2.73
CA SER A 330 6.04 -5.07 -4.13
C SER A 330 4.66 -5.42 -4.72
N LEU A 331 4.57 -5.56 -6.05
CA LEU A 331 3.30 -5.85 -6.72
C LEU A 331 2.64 -7.14 -6.23
N GLY A 332 3.41 -8.19 -5.92
CA GLY A 332 2.83 -9.42 -5.35
C GLY A 332 2.41 -9.26 -3.89
N VAL A 333 3.10 -8.44 -3.08
CA VAL A 333 2.61 -8.10 -1.72
C VAL A 333 1.30 -7.31 -1.80
N ARG A 334 1.17 -6.37 -2.76
CA ARG A 334 -0.09 -5.67 -3.04
C ARG A 334 -1.21 -6.65 -3.40
N GLY A 335 -0.91 -7.64 -4.25
CA GLY A 335 -1.84 -8.72 -4.59
C GLY A 335 -2.28 -9.54 -3.38
N ALA A 336 -1.33 -9.90 -2.51
CA ALA A 336 -1.62 -10.62 -1.27
C ALA A 336 -2.51 -9.79 -0.33
N ALA A 337 -2.13 -8.53 -0.09
CA ALA A 337 -2.86 -7.59 0.75
C ALA A 337 -4.29 -7.35 0.25
N TYR A 338 -4.46 -7.14 -1.06
CA TYR A 338 -5.76 -7.01 -1.68
C TYR A 338 -6.63 -8.25 -1.42
N LEU A 339 -6.15 -9.46 -1.77
CA LEU A 339 -6.95 -10.67 -1.61
C LEU A 339 -7.30 -10.93 -0.14
N PHE A 340 -6.39 -10.63 0.79
CA PHE A 340 -6.65 -10.74 2.21
C PHE A 340 -7.76 -9.77 2.65
N VAL A 341 -7.63 -8.48 2.33
CA VAL A 341 -8.63 -7.45 2.66
C VAL A 341 -9.98 -7.74 2.00
N ARG A 342 -10.00 -8.17 0.73
CA ARG A 342 -11.21 -8.57 0.01
C ARG A 342 -11.90 -9.77 0.68
N GLY A 343 -11.13 -10.78 1.08
CA GLY A 343 -11.65 -11.94 1.81
C GLY A 343 -12.26 -11.57 3.17
N LEU A 344 -11.64 -10.62 3.89
CA LEU A 344 -12.21 -10.07 5.12
C LEU A 344 -13.51 -9.27 4.83
N PHE A 345 -13.50 -8.42 3.81
CA PHE A 345 -14.67 -7.64 3.41
C PHE A 345 -15.88 -8.54 3.10
N GLU A 346 -15.66 -9.66 2.41
CA GLU A 346 -16.70 -10.65 2.11
C GLU A 346 -17.17 -11.42 3.34
N ALA A 347 -16.25 -11.77 4.25
CA ALA A 347 -16.58 -12.56 5.45
C ALA A 347 -17.33 -11.76 6.52
N TYR A 348 -16.97 -10.49 6.73
CA TYR A 348 -17.52 -9.64 7.81
C TYR A 348 -18.47 -8.55 7.31
N GLY A 349 -18.70 -8.50 5.99
CA GLY A 349 -19.61 -7.56 5.34
C GLY A 349 -19.02 -6.16 5.10
N PRO A 350 -19.74 -5.33 4.32
CA PRO A 350 -19.19 -4.10 3.75
C PRO A 350 -18.78 -3.06 4.79
N GLY A 351 -19.38 -3.07 5.98
CA GLY A 351 -19.04 -2.17 7.06
C GLY A 351 -17.64 -2.41 7.68
N LEU A 352 -16.98 -3.54 7.38
CA LEU A 352 -15.65 -3.80 7.94
C LEU A 352 -14.60 -2.81 7.43
N ALA A 353 -14.59 -2.49 6.12
CA ALA A 353 -13.61 -1.58 5.54
C ALA A 353 -13.65 -0.21 6.23
N GLY A 354 -14.86 0.32 6.47
CA GLY A 354 -15.06 1.55 7.22
C GLY A 354 -14.52 1.46 8.64
N ARG A 355 -14.75 0.35 9.36
CA ARG A 355 -14.22 0.16 10.71
C ARG A 355 -12.69 0.10 10.76
N LEU A 356 -12.08 -0.58 9.78
CA LEU A 356 -10.61 -0.65 9.65
C LEU A 356 -10.01 0.73 9.39
N VAL A 357 -10.67 1.61 8.65
CA VAL A 357 -10.18 2.98 8.38
C VAL A 357 -10.51 3.97 9.51
N GLN A 358 -11.69 3.84 10.11
CA GLN A 358 -12.25 4.80 11.06
C GLN A 358 -11.82 4.50 12.51
N THR A 359 -10.52 4.35 12.73
CA THR A 359 -9.93 3.92 14.01
C THR A 359 -8.56 4.56 14.29
N ARG A 360 -8.06 4.43 15.51
CA ARG A 360 -6.68 4.81 15.90
C ARG A 360 -5.69 3.65 15.76
N ARG A 361 -6.21 2.44 15.60
CA ARG A 361 -5.42 1.21 15.49
C ARG A 361 -4.91 1.09 14.06
N THR A 362 -3.82 0.36 13.90
CA THR A 362 -3.20 0.08 12.60
C THR A 362 -2.77 -1.38 12.55
N GLY A 363 -2.57 -1.90 11.35
CA GLY A 363 -1.98 -3.20 11.09
C GLY A 363 -2.73 -4.38 11.68
N ILE A 364 -1.97 -5.36 12.16
CA ILE A 364 -2.50 -6.60 12.73
C ILE A 364 -3.47 -6.31 13.89
N THR A 365 -3.08 -5.43 14.82
CA THR A 365 -3.94 -5.08 15.97
C THR A 365 -5.27 -4.45 15.54
N ASN A 366 -5.28 -3.70 14.44
CA ASN A 366 -6.51 -3.17 13.87
C ASN A 366 -7.42 -4.29 13.37
N VAL A 367 -6.87 -5.17 12.53
CA VAL A 367 -7.60 -6.31 11.97
C VAL A 367 -8.20 -7.18 13.06
N GLU A 368 -7.40 -7.63 14.04
CA GLU A 368 -7.87 -8.49 15.12
C GLU A 368 -8.99 -7.85 15.95
N THR A 369 -8.91 -6.52 16.16
CA THR A 369 -9.93 -5.82 16.92
C THR A 369 -11.25 -5.73 16.15
N GLU A 370 -11.22 -5.43 14.86
CA GLU A 370 -12.43 -5.18 14.06
C GLU A 370 -13.10 -6.45 13.54
N THR A 371 -12.38 -7.58 13.52
CA THR A 371 -12.91 -8.92 13.21
C THR A 371 -13.27 -9.71 14.47
N GLY A 372 -12.58 -9.47 15.59
CA GLY A 372 -12.68 -10.27 16.81
C GLY A 372 -11.98 -11.63 16.72
N GLU A 373 -11.10 -11.85 15.73
CA GLU A 373 -10.38 -13.09 15.50
C GLU A 373 -8.86 -12.86 15.50
N GLU A 374 -8.10 -13.86 15.96
CA GLU A 374 -6.64 -13.80 15.93
C GLU A 374 -6.12 -13.77 14.49
N PHE A 375 -5.11 -12.94 14.22
CA PHE A 375 -4.58 -12.75 12.88
C PHE A 375 -4.04 -14.04 12.27
N GLN A 376 -3.51 -14.94 13.12
CA GLN A 376 -3.03 -16.24 12.66
C GLN A 376 -4.16 -17.09 12.06
N ASP A 377 -5.36 -17.07 12.63
CA ASP A 377 -6.50 -17.86 12.15
C ASP A 377 -7.14 -17.24 10.91
N LEU A 378 -7.21 -15.90 10.86
CA LEU A 378 -7.58 -15.16 9.65
C LEU A 378 -6.63 -15.47 8.49
N PHE A 379 -5.32 -15.43 8.75
CA PHE A 379 -4.30 -15.71 7.75
C PHE A 379 -4.33 -17.17 7.30
N ARG A 380 -4.55 -18.13 8.21
CA ARG A 380 -4.74 -19.55 7.84
C ARG A 380 -5.96 -19.72 6.94
N THR A 381 -7.08 -19.10 7.29
CA THR A 381 -8.30 -19.14 6.48
C THR A 381 -8.03 -18.58 5.08
N TYR A 382 -7.42 -17.41 5.02
CA TYR A 382 -6.99 -16.76 3.77
C TYR A 382 -6.10 -17.66 2.91
N ALA A 383 -5.04 -18.23 3.49
CA ALA A 383 -4.07 -19.06 2.77
C ALA A 383 -4.61 -20.43 2.34
N SER A 384 -5.76 -20.86 2.89
CA SER A 384 -6.41 -22.15 2.58
C SER A 384 -7.52 -22.07 1.53
N ARG A 385 -7.94 -20.86 1.15
CA ARG A 385 -8.91 -20.60 0.08
C ARG A 385 -8.18 -20.45 -1.24
#